data_AF-R5JB64-F1
#
_entry.id   AF-R5JB64-F1
#
_cell.length_a   1.000
_cell.length_b   1.000
_cell.length_c   1.000
_cell.angle_alpha   90.00
_cell.angle_beta   90.00
_cell.angle_gamma   90.00
#
_symmetry.space_group_name_H-M   'P 1'
#
loop_
_entity.id
_entity.type
_entity.pdbx_description
1 polymer ?
#
loop_
_entity_poly.entity_id
_entity_poly.type
_entity_poly.pdbx_seq_one_letter_code
_entity_poly.pdbx_strand_id
1 'polypeptide(L)'
;MDSKEKKKINVKIILSLIALLIIVIALFIAFSQRAEEESGPVDHNIVEGLYEDHADEKCTEVINIKENSDINNVDDKILLHLIFGQMKKDKVLTDTISMDDYRTSALKIMDEEYIPTNVNYIFEGYKYTLDGEGIKRSKANCEENYVSKLYGYSGVNDLEVDVMAGYVKDGKVYDLNGKEIGTYAEEEINDILDNGTMQVYNYKKVNDNYKLVSVGVK
;
A
#
# COMPACT_ATOMS: atom_id res chain seq x y z
N MET A 1 -73.32 2.93 3.24
CA MET A 1 -72.93 3.87 2.17
C MET A 1 -71.89 4.80 2.73
N ASP A 2 -70.72 4.77 2.09
CA ASP A 2 -69.52 5.57 2.36
C ASP A 2 -69.81 7.08 2.45
N SER A 3 -69.20 7.75 3.43
CA SER A 3 -68.89 9.18 3.32
C SER A 3 -67.39 9.34 3.41
N LYS A 4 -66.73 9.36 2.24
CA LYS A 4 -65.31 9.71 2.12
C LYS A 4 -65.14 11.20 2.42
N GLU A 5 -64.67 11.54 3.61
CA GLU A 5 -64.16 12.88 3.92
C GLU A 5 -63.00 13.22 2.96
N LYS A 6 -63.24 14.13 2.02
CA LYS A 6 -62.16 14.72 1.21
C LYS A 6 -61.36 15.68 2.09
N LYS A 7 -60.25 15.20 2.66
CA LYS A 7 -59.20 16.05 3.25
C LYS A 7 -58.77 17.10 2.21
N LYS A 8 -59.05 18.38 2.46
CA LYS A 8 -58.47 19.49 1.68
C LYS A 8 -56.99 19.60 2.05
N ILE A 9 -56.14 18.96 1.25
CA ILE A 9 -54.70 19.08 1.41
C ILE A 9 -54.30 20.50 1.02
N ASN A 10 -53.60 21.19 1.93
CA ASN A 10 -53.18 22.56 1.74
C ASN A 10 -52.08 22.61 0.67
N VAL A 11 -52.36 23.27 -0.46
CA VAL A 11 -51.48 23.31 -1.64
C VAL A 11 -50.08 23.83 -1.30
N LYS A 12 -49.95 24.71 -0.30
CA LYS A 12 -48.65 25.20 0.20
C LYS A 12 -47.79 24.11 0.82
N ILE A 13 -48.40 23.12 1.50
CA ILE A 13 -47.68 21.99 2.10
C ILE A 13 -47.18 21.05 1.01
N ILE A 14 -47.98 20.81 -0.03
CA ILE A 14 -47.59 20.00 -1.19
C ILE A 14 -46.40 20.64 -1.92
N LEU A 15 -46.46 21.95 -2.17
CA LEU A 15 -45.37 22.67 -2.82
C LEU A 15 -44.08 22.64 -1.99
N SER A 16 -44.18 22.75 -0.66
CA SER A 16 -43.02 22.62 0.23
C SER A 16 -42.40 21.22 0.19
N LEU A 17 -43.22 20.17 0.12
CA LEU A 17 -42.74 18.78 0.01
C LEU A 17 -42.06 18.52 -1.34
N ILE A 18 -42.60 19.06 -2.44
CA ILE A 18 -41.98 18.95 -3.76
C ILE A 18 -40.62 19.66 -3.77
N ALA A 19 -40.53 20.87 -3.20
CA ALA A 19 -39.26 21.59 -3.10
C ALA A 19 -38.22 20.81 -2.28
N LEU A 20 -38.63 20.21 -1.15
CA LEU A 20 -37.75 19.37 -0.33
C LEU A 20 -37.27 18.14 -1.09
N LEU A 21 -38.16 17.48 -1.85
CA LEU A 21 -37.81 16.32 -2.67
C LEU A 21 -36.79 16.68 -3.75
N ILE A 22 -36.93 17.83 -4.40
CA ILE A 22 -35.98 18.32 -5.41
C ILE A 22 -34.60 18.55 -4.78
N ILE A 23 -34.54 19.10 -3.56
CA ILE A 23 -33.28 19.31 -2.84
C ILE A 23 -32.62 17.96 -2.51
N VAL A 24 -33.39 16.97 -2.05
CA VAL A 24 -32.86 15.62 -1.75
C VAL A 24 -32.33 14.94 -3.01
N ILE A 25 -33.04 15.04 -4.13
CA ILE A 25 -32.60 14.49 -5.42
C ILE A 25 -31.33 15.22 -5.90
N ALA A 26 -31.27 16.55 -5.79
CA ALA A 26 -30.08 17.32 -6.17
C ALA A 26 -28.86 16.98 -5.30
N LEU A 27 -29.05 16.78 -3.98
CA LEU A 27 -27.99 16.32 -3.09
C LEU A 27 -27.53 14.90 -3.44
N PHE A 28 -28.46 13.99 -3.77
CA PHE A 28 -28.14 12.63 -4.19
C PHE A 28 -27.36 12.61 -5.51
N ILE A 29 -27.76 13.41 -6.51
CA ILE A 29 -27.05 13.55 -7.77
C ILE A 29 -25.67 14.18 -7.54
N ALA A 30 -25.55 15.22 -6.71
CA ALA A 30 -24.27 15.83 -6.38
C ALA A 30 -23.33 14.87 -5.61
N PHE A 31 -23.89 13.98 -4.78
CA PHE A 31 -23.13 12.92 -4.12
C PHE A 31 -22.72 11.81 -5.10
N SER A 32 -23.58 11.42 -6.04
CA SER A 32 -23.25 10.44 -7.08
C SER A 32 -22.27 10.96 -8.12
N GLN A 33 -22.32 12.25 -8.47
CA GLN A 33 -21.34 12.87 -9.38
C GLN A 33 -19.94 12.99 -8.76
N ARG A 34 -19.80 12.95 -7.43
CA ARG A 34 -18.49 12.82 -6.76
C ARG A 34 -17.85 11.44 -6.95
N ALA A 35 -18.59 10.45 -7.45
CA ALA A 35 -18.08 9.15 -7.83
C ALA A 35 -17.90 9.04 -9.35
N GLU A 36 -17.51 10.13 -10.04
CA GLU A 36 -16.87 9.98 -11.33
C GLU A 36 -15.55 9.24 -11.11
N GLU A 37 -15.50 7.98 -11.56
CA GLU A 37 -14.27 7.19 -11.60
C GLU A 37 -13.22 8.00 -12.34
N GLU A 38 -12.13 8.35 -11.66
CA GLU A 38 -11.01 9.00 -12.33
C GLU A 38 -10.51 8.10 -13.46
N SER A 39 -10.59 8.62 -14.67
CA SER A 39 -10.12 7.95 -15.89
C SER A 39 -8.79 8.56 -16.32
N GLY A 40 -7.80 7.74 -16.62
CA GLY A 40 -6.50 8.20 -17.11
C GLY A 40 -5.37 7.23 -16.78
N PRO A 41 -4.11 7.58 -17.04
CA PRO A 41 -2.97 6.92 -16.42
C PRO A 41 -2.75 7.44 -14.99
N VAL A 42 -2.31 6.57 -14.09
CA VAL A 42 -1.81 7.01 -12.77
C VAL A 42 -0.51 7.79 -12.94
N ASP A 43 -0.29 8.82 -12.12
CA ASP A 43 0.96 9.57 -12.12
C ASP A 43 2.12 8.66 -11.67
N HIS A 44 3.20 8.63 -12.47
CA HIS A 44 4.38 7.83 -12.15
C HIS A 44 4.95 8.15 -10.77
N ASN A 45 4.94 9.42 -10.35
CA ASN A 45 5.45 9.85 -9.04
C ASN A 45 4.63 9.27 -7.88
N ILE A 46 3.35 8.95 -8.11
CA ILE A 46 2.53 8.27 -7.11
C ILE A 46 2.95 6.81 -6.98
N VAL A 47 3.14 6.14 -8.12
CA VAL A 47 3.55 4.73 -8.14
C VAL A 47 4.94 4.56 -7.57
N GLU A 48 5.87 5.40 -8.02
CA GLU A 48 7.18 5.56 -7.42
C GLU A 48 7.00 5.86 -5.93
N GLY A 49 6.14 6.78 -5.53
CA GLY A 49 5.68 7.00 -4.16
C GLY A 49 5.43 5.74 -3.30
N LEU A 50 4.71 4.78 -3.85
CA LEU A 50 4.33 3.51 -3.23
C LEU A 50 5.43 2.45 -3.29
N TYR A 51 6.30 2.54 -4.31
CA TYR A 51 7.37 1.58 -4.60
C TYR A 51 8.75 2.00 -4.03
N GLU A 52 9.06 3.30 -3.98
CA GLU A 52 10.38 3.86 -4.29
C GLU A 52 11.54 3.32 -3.44
N ASP A 53 12.61 3.12 -4.20
CA ASP A 53 13.96 2.67 -3.94
C ASP A 53 14.42 2.60 -2.49
N HIS A 54 14.88 1.40 -2.15
CA HIS A 54 15.77 1.17 -1.03
C HIS A 54 17.11 1.84 -1.34
N ALA A 55 17.43 2.86 -0.55
CA ALA A 55 18.66 3.61 -0.60
C ALA A 55 19.79 2.72 -0.07
N ASP A 56 20.73 2.38 -0.95
CA ASP A 56 22.17 2.15 -0.74
C ASP A 56 22.67 1.18 0.37
N GLU A 57 21.82 0.68 1.27
CA GLU A 57 22.20 -0.19 2.38
C GLU A 57 21.77 -1.66 2.16
N LYS A 58 22.79 -2.52 2.17
CA LYS A 58 22.84 -3.90 1.65
C LYS A 58 22.11 -4.96 2.50
N CYS A 59 21.15 -4.57 3.33
CA CYS A 59 20.58 -5.51 4.30
C CYS A 59 19.11 -5.21 4.61
N THR A 60 18.24 -5.73 3.75
CA THR A 60 16.81 -5.86 3.99
C THR A 60 16.45 -7.34 3.99
N GLU A 61 15.66 -7.76 4.98
CA GLU A 61 15.20 -9.14 5.09
C GLU A 61 14.38 -9.54 3.85
N VAL A 62 14.55 -10.80 3.41
CA VAL A 62 13.91 -11.30 2.18
C VAL A 62 12.39 -11.29 2.31
N ILE A 63 11.74 -10.55 1.40
CA ILE A 63 10.28 -10.51 1.28
C ILE A 63 9.84 -11.50 0.21
N ASN A 64 9.16 -12.56 0.64
CA ASN A 64 8.71 -13.64 -0.25
C ASN A 64 7.19 -13.81 -0.18
N ILE A 65 6.49 -13.18 -1.11
CA ILE A 65 5.08 -13.45 -1.39
C ILE A 65 4.99 -14.78 -2.13
N LYS A 66 4.33 -15.78 -1.53
CA LYS A 66 4.22 -17.13 -2.12
C LYS A 66 2.91 -17.37 -2.84
N GLU A 67 1.87 -16.66 -2.43
CA GLU A 67 0.51 -16.82 -2.93
C GLU A 67 -0.24 -15.50 -2.81
N ASN A 68 -1.31 -15.39 -3.60
CA ASN A 68 -2.18 -14.23 -3.57
C ASN A 68 -2.94 -14.19 -2.25
N SER A 69 -2.80 -13.09 -1.54
CA SER A 69 -3.36 -12.90 -0.20
C SER A 69 -4.01 -11.53 -0.09
N ASP A 70 -5.26 -11.49 0.35
CA ASP A 70 -5.89 -10.26 0.81
C ASP A 70 -5.14 -9.73 2.03
N ILE A 71 -5.18 -8.41 2.25
CA ILE A 71 -4.43 -7.72 3.32
C ILE A 71 -4.60 -8.36 4.71
N ASN A 72 -5.76 -8.93 5.00
CA ASN A 72 -6.07 -9.67 6.23
C ASN A 72 -5.18 -10.90 6.49
N ASN A 73 -4.58 -11.47 5.44
CA ASN A 73 -3.81 -12.70 5.48
C ASN A 73 -2.34 -12.51 5.05
N VAL A 74 -1.92 -11.25 4.83
CA VAL A 74 -0.55 -10.94 4.44
C VAL A 74 0.39 -11.13 5.62
N ASP A 75 1.57 -11.71 5.36
CA ASP A 75 2.63 -11.83 6.38
C ASP A 75 3.05 -10.43 6.86
N ASP A 76 3.09 -10.24 8.18
CA ASP A 76 3.51 -8.99 8.83
C ASP A 76 4.84 -8.47 8.27
N LYS A 77 5.78 -9.32 7.84
CA LYS A 77 7.04 -8.87 7.25
C LYS A 77 6.86 -8.10 5.95
N ILE A 78 5.90 -8.51 5.11
CA ILE A 78 5.57 -7.80 3.87
C ILE A 78 4.97 -6.43 4.23
N LEU A 79 4.05 -6.39 5.21
CA LEU A 79 3.45 -5.13 5.66
C LEU A 79 4.50 -4.19 6.28
N LEU A 80 5.37 -4.71 7.14
CA LEU A 80 6.48 -3.98 7.75
C LEU A 80 7.42 -3.42 6.67
N HIS A 81 7.77 -4.22 5.65
CA HIS A 81 8.58 -3.76 4.52
C HIS A 81 7.98 -2.50 3.87
N LEU A 82 6.68 -2.54 3.58
CA LEU A 82 5.98 -1.41 2.96
C LEU A 82 5.92 -0.20 3.91
N ILE A 83 5.61 -0.41 5.20
CA ILE A 83 5.53 0.66 6.21
C ILE A 83 6.88 1.36 6.36
N PHE A 84 7.97 0.61 6.53
CA PHE A 84 9.30 1.20 6.68
C PHE A 84 9.77 1.90 5.40
N GLY A 85 9.37 1.43 4.21
CA GLY A 85 9.54 2.17 2.95
C GLY A 85 8.91 3.57 3.00
N GLN A 86 7.73 3.70 3.61
CA GLN A 86 7.04 4.99 3.77
C GLN A 86 7.68 5.92 4.83
N MET A 87 8.51 5.40 5.74
CA MET A 87 9.15 6.16 6.82
C MET A 87 10.38 6.96 6.34
N LYS A 88 11.13 6.45 5.36
CA LYS A 88 12.37 7.10 4.88
C LYS A 88 12.14 8.50 4.32
N LYS A 89 10.98 8.74 3.71
CA LYS A 89 10.64 10.03 3.09
C LYS A 89 10.55 11.18 4.10
N ASP A 90 10.33 10.88 5.38
CA ASP A 90 10.06 11.89 6.43
C ASP A 90 11.19 12.06 7.47
N LYS A 91 12.38 11.50 7.24
CA LYS A 91 13.56 11.60 8.15
C LYS A 91 13.27 11.25 9.62
N VAL A 92 13.06 9.97 9.91
CA VAL A 92 13.22 9.47 11.28
C VAL A 92 14.35 8.44 11.33
N LEU A 93 15.59 8.95 11.28
CA LEU A 93 16.83 8.19 11.49
C LEU A 93 17.31 8.28 12.95
N THR A 94 16.38 8.43 13.89
CA THR A 94 16.66 8.40 15.33
C THR A 94 16.75 6.95 15.82
N ASP A 95 17.49 6.72 16.90
CA ASP A 95 17.65 5.38 17.48
C ASP A 95 16.35 4.82 18.07
N THR A 96 15.35 5.69 18.22
CA THR A 96 14.00 5.35 18.66
C THR A 96 12.99 6.08 17.78
N ILE A 97 12.01 5.33 17.30
CA ILE A 97 10.86 5.79 16.51
C ILE A 97 9.65 5.75 17.44
N SER A 98 8.84 6.82 17.44
CA SER A 98 7.60 6.84 18.21
C SER A 98 6.53 5.96 17.54
N MET A 99 5.60 5.43 18.33
CA MET A 99 4.46 4.69 17.76
C MET A 99 3.57 5.56 16.89
N ASP A 100 3.52 6.88 17.13
CA ASP A 100 2.75 7.82 16.31
C ASP A 100 3.40 8.01 14.93
N ASP A 101 4.72 8.10 14.85
CA ASP A 101 5.44 8.18 13.57
C ASP A 101 5.26 6.89 12.77
N TYR A 102 5.41 5.74 13.43
CA TYR A 102 5.18 4.42 12.82
C TYR A 102 3.76 4.29 12.26
N ARG A 103 2.75 4.65 13.05
CA ARG A 103 1.35 4.66 12.63
C ARG A 103 1.11 5.63 11.48
N THR A 104 1.69 6.83 11.53
CA THR A 104 1.54 7.83 10.46
C THR A 104 2.04 7.29 9.12
N SER A 105 3.19 6.61 9.11
CA SER A 105 3.71 5.98 7.89
C SER A 105 2.85 4.80 7.42
N ALA A 106 2.36 3.97 8.35
CA ALA A 106 1.48 2.86 7.98
C ALA A 106 0.15 3.35 7.41
N LEU A 107 -0.44 4.38 8.00
CA LEU A 107 -1.68 5.01 7.55
C LEU A 107 -1.56 5.73 6.21
N LYS A 108 -0.38 5.81 5.58
CA LYS A 108 -0.28 6.22 4.17
C LYS A 108 -0.77 5.12 3.24
N ILE A 109 -0.48 3.86 3.57
CA ILE A 109 -0.63 2.72 2.67
C ILE A 109 -1.64 1.67 3.12
N MET A 110 -2.13 1.70 4.36
CA MET A 110 -3.15 0.76 4.84
C MET A 110 -4.08 1.43 5.86
N ASP A 111 -5.12 0.72 6.28
CA ASP A 111 -6.02 1.12 7.36
C ASP A 111 -5.48 0.64 8.72
N GLU A 112 -5.90 1.30 9.81
CA GLU A 112 -5.40 1.08 11.18
C GLU A 112 -5.48 -0.39 11.63
N GLU A 113 -6.53 -1.10 11.21
CA GLU A 113 -6.77 -2.50 11.60
C GLU A 113 -5.73 -3.49 11.03
N TYR A 114 -5.01 -3.10 9.98
CA TYR A 114 -3.99 -3.93 9.31
C TYR A 114 -2.56 -3.62 9.76
N ILE A 115 -2.37 -2.64 10.64
CA ILE A 115 -1.03 -2.25 11.08
C ILE A 115 -0.44 -3.35 11.98
N PRO A 116 0.71 -3.96 11.61
CA PRO A 116 1.35 -4.96 12.44
C PRO A 116 1.68 -4.44 13.84
N THR A 117 1.30 -5.20 14.86
CA THR A 117 1.60 -4.83 16.26
C THR A 117 2.93 -5.40 16.74
N ASN A 118 3.44 -6.44 16.07
CA ASN A 118 4.72 -7.05 16.38
C ASN A 118 5.79 -6.54 15.41
N VAL A 119 6.58 -5.57 15.85
CA VAL A 119 7.69 -5.04 15.06
C VAL A 119 8.96 -5.82 15.41
N ASN A 120 9.41 -6.66 14.49
CA ASN A 120 10.70 -7.34 14.52
C ASN A 120 11.15 -7.62 13.08
N TYR A 121 11.88 -6.67 12.49
CA TYR A 121 12.17 -6.69 11.05
C TYR A 121 13.50 -6.00 10.74
N ILE A 122 14.23 -6.52 9.75
CA ILE A 122 15.48 -5.92 9.29
C ILE A 122 15.25 -5.20 7.97
N PHE A 123 15.64 -3.94 7.95
CA PHE A 123 15.43 -3.06 6.83
C PHE A 123 16.59 -2.09 6.71
N GLU A 124 17.21 -2.03 5.53
CA GLU A 124 18.34 -1.16 5.21
C GLU A 124 19.44 -1.13 6.28
N GLY A 125 19.95 -2.30 6.68
CA GLY A 125 21.08 -2.38 7.61
C GLY A 125 20.72 -2.19 9.08
N TYR A 126 19.43 -2.06 9.42
CA TYR A 126 18.99 -1.93 10.80
C TYR A 126 17.88 -2.92 11.16
N LYS A 127 17.96 -3.45 12.37
CA LYS A 127 16.89 -4.20 13.02
C LYS A 127 16.01 -3.24 13.82
N TYR A 128 14.72 -3.31 13.54
CA TYR A 128 13.67 -2.58 14.24
C TYR A 128 12.92 -3.53 15.16
N THR A 129 12.84 -3.20 16.44
CA THR A 129 12.14 -4.01 17.45
C THR A 129 11.23 -3.13 18.31
N LEU A 130 10.00 -3.56 18.54
CA LEU A 130 9.12 -2.89 19.51
C LEU A 130 9.70 -3.06 20.93
N ASP A 131 9.85 -1.95 21.65
CA ASP A 131 10.28 -1.94 23.06
C ASP A 131 9.45 -0.95 23.87
N GLY A 132 8.44 -1.47 24.57
CA GLY A 132 7.54 -0.68 25.40
C GLY A 132 6.74 0.34 24.56
N GLU A 133 7.11 1.61 24.66
CA GLU A 133 6.38 2.75 24.09
C GLU A 133 6.85 3.17 22.69
N GLY A 134 7.86 2.52 22.12
CA GLY A 134 8.37 2.86 20.79
C GLY A 134 9.15 1.75 20.11
N ILE A 135 9.63 2.02 18.90
CA ILE A 135 10.42 1.09 18.10
C ILE A 135 11.89 1.46 18.23
N LYS A 136 12.70 0.53 18.73
CA LYS A 136 14.15 0.69 18.81
C LYS A 136 14.82 0.22 17.54
N ARG A 137 15.83 0.98 17.10
CA ARG A 137 16.68 0.66 15.97
C ARG A 137 18.06 0.21 16.46
N SER A 138 18.60 -0.84 15.86
CA SER A 138 19.97 -1.30 16.09
C SER A 138 20.62 -1.75 14.79
N LYS A 139 21.93 -1.62 14.66
CA LYS A 139 22.64 -2.05 13.44
C LYS A 139 22.49 -3.56 13.25
N ALA A 140 22.18 -3.98 12.03
CA ALA A 140 22.00 -5.36 11.64
C ALA A 140 22.93 -5.72 10.46
N ASN A 141 23.18 -7.02 10.32
CA ASN A 141 23.84 -7.60 9.16
C ASN A 141 22.91 -8.69 8.61
N CYS A 142 22.88 -8.86 7.29
CA CYS A 142 22.08 -9.86 6.61
C CYS A 142 23.00 -10.82 5.87
N GLU A 143 22.70 -12.12 5.92
CA GLU A 143 23.34 -13.11 5.05
C GLU A 143 22.77 -13.04 3.63
N GLU A 144 21.49 -12.71 3.53
CA GLU A 144 20.73 -12.59 2.28
C GLU A 144 20.13 -11.19 2.21
N ASN A 145 20.27 -10.53 1.06
CA ASN A 145 19.75 -9.18 0.88
C ASN A 145 18.65 -9.14 -0.17
N TYR A 146 17.47 -8.68 0.21
CA TYR A 146 16.38 -8.42 -0.73
C TYR A 146 16.77 -7.35 -1.76
N VAL A 147 16.44 -7.61 -3.03
CA VAL A 147 16.64 -6.68 -4.14
C VAL A 147 15.40 -6.69 -5.04
N SER A 148 15.01 -5.52 -5.53
CA SER A 148 13.82 -5.38 -6.36
C SER A 148 13.94 -4.23 -7.35
N LYS A 149 13.15 -4.30 -8.42
CA LYS A 149 12.91 -3.20 -9.36
C LYS A 149 11.42 -3.04 -9.66
N LEU A 150 10.98 -1.80 -9.87
CA LEU A 150 9.66 -1.52 -10.43
C LEU A 150 9.65 -2.01 -11.88
N TYR A 151 8.79 -2.97 -12.19
CA TYR A 151 8.64 -3.52 -13.54
C TYR A 151 7.58 -2.77 -14.34
N GLY A 152 6.45 -2.49 -13.70
CA GLY A 152 5.32 -1.83 -14.34
C GLY A 152 4.20 -1.56 -13.36
N TYR A 153 3.17 -0.88 -13.85
CA TYR A 153 1.97 -0.60 -13.08
C TYR A 153 0.79 -0.37 -14.02
N SER A 154 -0.43 -0.64 -13.52
CA SER A 154 -1.65 -0.44 -14.29
C SER A 154 -2.84 -0.10 -13.39
N GLY A 155 -3.82 0.61 -13.96
CA GLY A 155 -5.02 1.03 -13.22
C GLY A 155 -4.85 2.36 -12.47
N VAL A 156 -5.98 3.03 -12.21
CA VAL A 156 -6.05 4.31 -11.47
C VAL A 156 -6.83 4.14 -10.17
N ASN A 157 -8.02 3.57 -10.22
CA ASN A 157 -8.80 3.36 -8.99
C ASN A 157 -8.39 2.08 -8.27
N ASP A 158 -8.14 1.02 -9.04
CA ASP A 158 -7.55 -0.23 -8.60
C ASP A 158 -6.16 -0.32 -9.25
N LEU A 159 -5.14 0.13 -8.51
CA LEU A 159 -3.76 0.21 -8.98
C LEU A 159 -3.03 -1.10 -8.69
N GLU A 160 -2.51 -1.69 -9.74
CA GLU A 160 -1.59 -2.82 -9.69
C GLU A 160 -0.16 -2.31 -9.87
N VAL A 161 0.74 -2.71 -8.98
CA VAL A 161 2.17 -2.41 -9.05
C VAL A 161 2.94 -3.72 -9.15
N ASP A 162 3.64 -3.90 -10.27
CA ASP A 162 4.43 -5.09 -10.57
C ASP A 162 5.90 -4.84 -10.23
N VAL A 163 6.46 -5.72 -9.40
CA VAL A 163 7.82 -5.62 -8.87
C VAL A 163 8.58 -6.90 -9.18
N MET A 164 9.68 -6.80 -9.94
CA MET A 164 10.60 -7.92 -10.08
C MET A 164 11.51 -7.96 -8.85
N ALA A 165 11.56 -9.12 -8.19
CA ALA A 165 12.27 -9.26 -6.93
C ALA A 165 13.12 -10.54 -6.87
N GLY A 166 14.12 -10.47 -6.00
CA GLY A 166 15.03 -11.56 -5.69
C GLY A 166 15.83 -11.28 -4.43
N TYR A 167 16.86 -12.06 -4.21
CA TYR A 167 17.81 -11.82 -3.13
C TYR A 167 19.25 -12.14 -3.53
N VAL A 168 20.18 -11.40 -2.93
CA VAL A 168 21.61 -11.58 -3.11
C VAL A 168 22.16 -12.44 -1.98
N LYS A 169 22.93 -13.48 -2.34
CA LYS A 169 23.64 -14.34 -1.40
C LYS A 169 24.96 -14.79 -2.03
N ASP A 170 26.07 -14.63 -1.31
CA ASP A 170 27.40 -15.07 -1.76
C ASP A 170 27.80 -14.54 -3.16
N GLY A 171 27.44 -13.28 -3.47
CA GLY A 171 27.74 -12.66 -4.77
C GLY A 171 26.88 -13.19 -5.93
N LYS A 172 25.84 -13.98 -5.66
CA LYS A 172 24.86 -14.49 -6.62
C LYS A 172 23.49 -13.90 -6.35
N VAL A 173 22.68 -13.78 -7.39
CA VAL A 173 21.29 -13.34 -7.30
C VAL A 173 20.39 -14.54 -7.52
N TYR A 174 19.41 -14.69 -6.64
CA TYR A 174 18.40 -15.74 -6.69
C TYR A 174 17.02 -15.12 -6.82
N ASP A 175 16.11 -15.78 -7.53
CA ASP A 175 14.69 -15.47 -7.45
C ASP A 175 14.13 -15.87 -6.07
N LEU A 176 12.89 -15.49 -5.77
CA LEU A 176 12.28 -15.77 -4.46
C LEU A 176 11.86 -17.25 -4.29
N ASN A 177 12.00 -18.06 -5.34
CA ASN A 177 11.84 -19.51 -5.31
C ASN A 177 13.18 -20.24 -5.07
N GLY A 178 14.29 -19.51 -4.96
CA GLY A 178 15.63 -20.04 -4.69
C GLY A 178 16.41 -20.48 -5.94
N LYS A 179 15.97 -20.09 -7.14
CA LYS A 179 16.69 -20.35 -8.40
C LYS A 179 17.72 -19.25 -8.64
N GLU A 180 18.98 -19.61 -8.92
CA GLU A 180 19.99 -18.63 -9.36
C GLU A 180 19.57 -17.99 -10.69
N ILE A 181 19.60 -16.66 -10.74
CA ILE A 181 19.21 -15.84 -11.90
C ILE A 181 20.35 -14.96 -12.42
N GLY A 182 21.47 -14.87 -11.71
CA GLY A 182 22.64 -14.12 -12.17
C GLY A 182 23.77 -14.02 -11.14
N THR A 183 24.85 -13.38 -11.54
CA THR A 183 25.93 -12.97 -10.63
C THR A 183 25.68 -11.51 -10.23
N TYR A 184 25.80 -11.19 -8.95
CA TYR A 184 25.50 -9.84 -8.47
C TYR A 184 26.49 -8.84 -9.06
N ALA A 185 25.95 -7.88 -9.80
CA ALA A 185 26.62 -6.68 -10.27
C ALA A 185 25.64 -5.52 -10.11
N GLU A 186 26.05 -4.47 -9.40
CA GLU A 186 25.18 -3.34 -9.06
C GLU A 186 24.63 -2.65 -10.32
N GLU A 187 25.45 -2.47 -11.35
CA GLU A 187 25.06 -1.82 -12.61
C GLU A 187 24.13 -2.70 -13.48
N GLU A 188 24.14 -4.01 -13.30
CA GLU A 188 23.36 -4.97 -14.09
C GLU A 188 22.18 -5.57 -13.30
N ILE A 189 21.98 -5.15 -12.04
CA ILE A 189 21.00 -5.77 -11.14
C ILE A 189 19.59 -5.74 -11.72
N ASN A 190 19.24 -4.65 -12.41
CA ASN A 190 17.95 -4.51 -13.03
C ASN A 190 17.73 -5.56 -14.13
N ASP A 191 18.72 -5.77 -15.01
CA ASP A 191 18.62 -6.76 -16.09
C ASP A 191 18.62 -8.20 -15.54
N ILE A 192 19.35 -8.45 -14.45
CA ILE A 192 19.33 -9.75 -13.77
C ILE A 192 17.93 -10.04 -13.22
N LEU A 193 17.29 -9.04 -12.60
CA LEU A 193 15.96 -9.18 -11.98
C LEU A 193 14.84 -9.44 -12.99
N ASP A 194 15.02 -9.20 -14.29
CA ASP A 194 14.03 -9.61 -15.31
C ASP A 194 13.81 -11.13 -15.36
N ASN A 195 14.75 -11.91 -14.82
CA ASN A 195 14.63 -13.36 -14.69
C ASN A 195 14.11 -13.80 -13.30
N GLY A 196 13.78 -12.85 -12.43
CA GLY A 196 13.37 -13.07 -11.04
C GLY A 196 11.90 -13.41 -10.87
N THR A 197 11.42 -13.29 -9.64
CA THR A 197 10.01 -13.52 -9.31
C THR A 197 9.25 -12.21 -9.38
N MET A 198 8.13 -12.18 -10.10
CA MET A 198 7.24 -11.03 -10.12
C MET A 198 6.31 -11.07 -8.91
N GLN A 199 6.44 -10.07 -8.06
CA GLN A 199 5.51 -9.75 -7.00
C GLN A 199 4.52 -8.69 -7.49
N VAL A 200 3.30 -8.77 -7.00
CA VAL A 200 2.22 -7.84 -7.34
C VAL A 200 1.68 -7.23 -6.06
N TYR A 201 1.58 -5.91 -6.04
CA TYR A 201 0.95 -5.16 -4.96
C TYR A 201 -0.27 -4.45 -5.51
N ASN A 202 -1.45 -4.78 -4.99
CA ASN A 202 -2.71 -4.18 -5.41
C ASN A 202 -3.17 -3.15 -4.40
N TYR A 203 -3.47 -1.96 -4.89
CA TYR A 203 -3.94 -0.83 -4.12
C TYR A 203 -5.28 -0.33 -4.62
N LYS A 204 -6.05 0.26 -3.73
CA LYS A 204 -7.30 0.94 -4.05
C LYS A 204 -7.23 2.41 -3.67
N LYS A 205 -7.69 3.28 -4.56
CA LYS A 205 -7.78 4.71 -4.29
C LYS A 205 -8.90 5.00 -3.29
N VAL A 206 -8.55 5.60 -2.15
CA VAL A 206 -9.45 6.02 -1.08
C VAL A 206 -9.04 7.41 -0.62
N ASN A 207 -9.91 8.42 -0.83
CA ASN A 207 -9.66 9.82 -0.44
C ASN A 207 -8.27 10.32 -0.89
N ASP A 208 -7.98 10.19 -2.18
CA ASP A 208 -6.70 10.58 -2.82
C ASP A 208 -5.44 9.79 -2.41
N ASN A 209 -5.59 8.76 -1.56
CA ASN A 209 -4.50 7.88 -1.16
C ASN A 209 -4.71 6.48 -1.73
N TYR A 210 -3.62 5.74 -1.95
CA TYR A 210 -3.66 4.35 -2.37
C TYR A 210 -3.48 3.42 -1.18
N LYS A 211 -4.50 2.61 -0.90
CA LYS A 211 -4.54 1.65 0.22
C LYS A 211 -4.31 0.25 -0.29
N LEU A 212 -3.34 -0.45 0.28
CA LEU A 212 -3.05 -1.85 -0.03
C LEU A 212 -4.30 -2.69 0.24
N VAL A 213 -4.67 -3.51 -0.74
CA VAL A 213 -5.82 -4.43 -0.65
C VAL A 213 -5.34 -5.88 -0.65
N SER A 214 -4.34 -6.18 -1.48
CA SER A 214 -3.79 -7.52 -1.57
C SER A 214 -2.37 -7.50 -2.11
N VAL A 215 -1.68 -8.60 -1.90
CA VAL A 215 -0.39 -8.89 -2.51
C VAL A 215 -0.46 -10.23 -3.24
N GLY A 216 0.42 -10.44 -4.20
CA GLY A 216 0.42 -11.66 -4.99
C GLY A 216 1.69 -11.90 -5.78
N VAL A 217 1.63 -12.93 -6.61
CA VAL A 217 2.68 -13.32 -7.56
C VAL A 217 2.08 -13.61 -8.93
N LYS A 218 2.87 -13.40 -9.98
CA LYS A 218 2.52 -13.70 -11.38
C LYS A 218 3.48 -14.71 -11.98
#